data_AF-A0A1Y2HLJ7-F1
#
_entry.id   AF-A0A1Y2HLJ7-F1
#
_cell.length_a   1.000
_cell.length_b   1.000
_cell.length_c   1.000
_cell.angle_alpha   90.00
_cell.angle_beta   90.00
_cell.angle_gamma   90.00
#
_symmetry.space_group_name_H-M   'P 1'
#
loop_
_entity.id
_entity.type
_entity.pdbx_description
1 polymer ?
#
loop_
_entity_poly.entity_id
_entity_poly.type
_entity_poly.pdbx_seq_one_letter_code
_entity_poly.pdbx_strand_id
1 'polypeptide(L)'
;AGSKESEVAKGDASGEDAFKLPWFKDDVEDFKLMDKELLPPTCDKGFSYMAYSFNTPRYLGWLSRLFRRLGGKLVVKEVIHIDEAYRLGKSSHTIVVNCTGLGARTLGGVEDKAVYPTRGQIVIVRAPHLNIPSPASGPTASLTM
;
A
#
# COMPACT_ATOMS: atom_id res chain seq x y z
N ALA A 1 -34.54 -7.38 -31.71
CA ALA A 1 -34.27 -8.22 -30.52
C ALA A 1 -32.86 -7.87 -30.05
N GLY A 2 -32.63 -7.09 -28.99
CA GLY A 2 -33.42 -6.87 -27.79
C GLY A 2 -32.72 -7.57 -26.63
N SER A 3 -31.59 -7.03 -26.17
CA SER A 3 -30.91 -7.46 -24.94
C SER A 3 -30.49 -6.20 -24.20
N LYS A 4 -31.14 -5.99 -23.06
CA LYS A 4 -31.25 -4.74 -22.31
C LYS A 4 -29.92 -4.31 -21.70
N GLU A 5 -29.57 -3.04 -21.88
CA GLU A 5 -28.74 -2.29 -20.94
C GLU A 5 -29.46 -2.32 -19.58
N SER A 6 -28.79 -2.82 -18.54
CA SER A 6 -29.31 -2.75 -17.18
C SER A 6 -29.21 -1.31 -16.70
N GLU A 7 -30.36 -0.66 -16.77
CA GLU A 7 -30.72 0.66 -16.30
C GLU A 7 -30.20 0.90 -14.87
N VAL A 8 -29.31 1.89 -14.72
CA VAL A 8 -28.92 2.42 -13.42
C VAL A 8 -30.16 3.08 -12.83
N ALA A 9 -30.69 2.49 -11.76
CA ALA A 9 -31.83 3.03 -11.03
C ALA A 9 -31.54 4.47 -10.58
N LYS A 10 -32.21 5.44 -11.21
CA LYS A 10 -32.31 6.82 -10.73
C LYS A 10 -33.20 6.81 -9.49
N GLY A 11 -32.59 6.72 -8.33
CA GLY A 11 -33.20 7.14 -7.07
C GLY A 11 -32.98 8.63 -6.87
N ASP A 12 -34.06 9.41 -6.86
CA ASP A 12 -34.06 10.83 -6.54
C ASP A 12 -33.60 11.03 -5.09
N ALA A 13 -32.40 11.59 -4.90
CA ALA A 13 -31.94 12.12 -3.63
C ALA A 13 -31.64 13.61 -3.81
N SER A 14 -32.66 14.43 -3.55
CA SER A 14 -32.51 15.87 -3.35
C SER A 14 -31.83 16.11 -2.00
N GLY A 15 -30.53 16.39 -2.02
CA GLY A 15 -29.73 16.79 -0.86
C GLY A 15 -28.24 16.73 -1.19
N GLU A 16 -27.52 17.84 -0.99
CA GLU A 16 -26.10 18.02 -1.32
C GLU A 16 -25.19 17.09 -0.50
N ASP A 17 -25.00 15.84 -0.97
CA ASP A 17 -23.84 15.01 -0.65
C ASP A 17 -23.77 13.82 -1.63
N ALA A 18 -23.57 14.16 -2.92
CA ALA A 18 -23.31 13.16 -3.95
C ALA A 18 -22.09 12.34 -3.54
N PHE A 19 -22.26 11.02 -3.41
CA PHE A 19 -21.14 10.14 -3.09
C PHE A 19 -20.07 10.27 -4.16
N LYS A 20 -18.94 10.88 -3.82
CA LYS A 20 -17.80 10.89 -4.72
C LYS A 20 -17.16 9.50 -4.68
N LEU A 21 -17.12 8.84 -5.83
CA LEU A 21 -16.39 7.59 -5.97
C LEU A 21 -14.91 7.78 -5.57
N PRO A 22 -14.25 6.77 -5.00
CA PRO A 22 -12.84 6.84 -4.66
C PRO A 22 -11.99 7.19 -5.89
N TRP A 23 -10.94 7.99 -5.67
CA TRP A 23 -10.05 8.45 -6.76
C TRP A 23 -9.34 7.30 -7.50
N PHE A 24 -9.15 6.15 -6.84
CA PHE A 24 -8.46 4.98 -7.36
C PHE A 24 -9.39 3.98 -8.07
N LYS A 25 -10.66 4.31 -8.30
CA LYS A 25 -11.66 3.35 -8.82
C LYS A 25 -11.26 2.70 -10.14
N ASP A 26 -10.56 3.44 -10.99
CA ASP A 26 -10.15 3.01 -12.33
C ASP A 26 -8.74 2.36 -12.32
N ASP A 27 -8.05 2.41 -11.18
CA ASP A 27 -6.71 1.82 -10.99
C ASP A 27 -6.77 0.43 -10.35
N VAL A 28 -7.94 0.00 -9.89
CA VAL A 28 -8.16 -1.28 -9.22
C VAL A 28 -9.07 -2.18 -10.03
N GLU A 29 -8.82 -3.49 -9.94
CA GLU A 29 -9.61 -4.49 -10.63
C GLU A 29 -10.92 -4.80 -9.87
N ASP A 30 -11.96 -5.19 -10.61
CA ASP A 30 -13.26 -5.60 -10.09
C ASP A 30 -13.93 -4.58 -9.13
N PHE A 31 -13.72 -3.28 -9.35
CA PHE A 31 -14.37 -2.24 -8.55
C PHE A 31 -15.90 -2.30 -8.66
N LYS A 32 -16.58 -2.41 -7.52
CA LYS A 32 -18.05 -2.41 -7.43
C LYS A 32 -18.52 -1.61 -6.23
N LEU A 33 -19.59 -0.84 -6.41
CA LEU A 33 -20.36 -0.33 -5.28
C LEU A 33 -21.14 -1.47 -4.63
N MET A 34 -21.22 -1.48 -3.31
CA MET A 34 -21.96 -2.48 -2.56
C MET A 34 -23.38 -1.99 -2.25
N ASP A 35 -24.34 -2.91 -2.37
CA ASP A 35 -25.73 -2.68 -1.96
C ASP A 35 -25.81 -2.42 -0.45
N LYS A 36 -26.69 -1.51 -0.04
CA LYS A 36 -26.83 -1.05 1.35
C LYS A 36 -27.18 -2.20 2.29
N GLU A 37 -27.92 -3.20 1.81
CA GLU A 37 -28.37 -4.37 2.55
C GLU A 37 -27.22 -5.32 2.93
N LEU A 38 -26.10 -5.26 2.20
CA LEU A 38 -24.89 -6.07 2.49
C LEU A 38 -23.93 -5.37 3.44
N LEU A 39 -24.20 -4.11 3.80
CA LEU A 39 -23.35 -3.32 4.68
C LEU A 39 -23.75 -3.52 6.15
N PRO A 40 -22.79 -3.38 7.08
CA PRO A 40 -23.13 -3.22 8.49
C PRO A 40 -24.15 -2.08 8.68
N PRO A 41 -25.08 -2.17 9.64
CA PRO A 41 -26.12 -1.16 9.84
C PRO A 41 -25.60 0.27 10.03
N THR A 42 -24.36 0.41 10.54
CA THR A 42 -23.68 1.67 10.78
C THR A 42 -22.97 2.26 9.55
N CYS A 43 -22.95 1.55 8.42
CA CYS A 43 -22.21 1.95 7.23
C CYS A 43 -23.15 2.47 6.16
N ASP A 44 -22.97 3.72 5.73
CA ASP A 44 -23.82 4.34 4.70
C ASP A 44 -23.55 3.83 3.30
N LYS A 45 -22.27 3.63 2.96
CA LYS A 45 -21.81 3.24 1.63
C LYS A 45 -20.60 2.33 1.76
N GLY A 46 -20.42 1.43 0.79
CA GLY A 46 -19.29 0.52 0.72
C GLY A 46 -18.92 0.21 -0.71
N PHE A 47 -17.70 -0.27 -0.92
CA PHE A 47 -17.20 -0.68 -2.22
C PHE A 47 -16.30 -1.90 -2.04
N SER A 48 -16.26 -2.75 -3.06
CA SER A 48 -15.37 -3.91 -3.16
C SER A 48 -14.51 -3.80 -4.39
N TYR A 49 -13.30 -4.37 -4.33
CA TYR A 49 -12.32 -4.39 -5.39
C TYR A 49 -11.27 -5.45 -5.08
N MET A 50 -10.51 -5.86 -6.09
CA MET A 50 -9.36 -6.74 -5.91
C MET A 50 -8.10 -5.92 -5.59
N ALA A 51 -7.36 -6.34 -4.55
CA ALA A 51 -6.14 -5.69 -4.12
C ALA A 51 -5.05 -6.73 -3.77
N TYR A 52 -3.80 -6.27 -3.74
CA TYR A 52 -2.68 -7.09 -3.31
C TYR A 52 -2.42 -6.93 -1.83
N SER A 53 -2.21 -8.05 -1.15
CA SER A 53 -1.69 -8.10 0.22
C SER A 53 -0.36 -8.84 0.22
N PHE A 54 0.60 -8.33 0.98
CA PHE A 54 1.95 -8.89 1.06
C PHE A 54 2.33 -9.19 2.50
N ASN A 55 3.01 -10.32 2.69
CA ASN A 55 3.65 -10.65 3.95
C ASN A 55 4.95 -9.83 4.09
N THR A 56 4.88 -8.73 4.85
CA THR A 56 5.98 -7.76 4.96
C THR A 56 7.33 -8.39 5.37
N PRO A 57 7.42 -9.23 6.43
CA PRO A 57 8.69 -9.89 6.77
C PRO A 57 9.28 -10.73 5.62
N ARG A 58 8.45 -11.47 4.90
CA ARG A 58 8.91 -12.28 3.75
C ARG A 58 9.35 -11.41 2.59
N TYR A 59 8.60 -10.34 2.31
CA TYR A 59 8.89 -9.42 1.22
C TYR A 59 10.19 -8.64 1.46
N LEU A 60 10.38 -8.09 2.66
CA LEU A 60 11.64 -7.42 3.04
C LEU A 60 12.83 -8.39 3.00
N GLY A 61 12.64 -9.65 3.41
CA GLY A 61 13.66 -10.69 3.27
C GLY A 61 14.03 -10.97 1.82
N TRP A 62 13.05 -10.97 0.91
CA TRP A 62 13.29 -11.11 -0.52
C TRP A 62 14.02 -9.90 -1.11
N LEU A 63 13.59 -8.68 -0.78
CA LEU A 63 14.25 -7.43 -1.22
C LEU A 63 15.70 -7.35 -0.75
N SER A 64 15.99 -7.71 0.51
CA SER A 64 17.35 -7.74 1.05
C SER A 64 18.26 -8.72 0.29
N ARG A 65 17.74 -9.91 -0.03
CA ARG A 65 18.46 -10.89 -0.87
C ARG A 65 18.67 -10.38 -2.29
N LEU A 66 17.65 -9.78 -2.89
CA LEU A 66 17.73 -9.19 -4.23
C LEU A 66 18.81 -8.10 -4.28
N PHE A 67 18.79 -7.16 -3.34
CA PHE A 67 19.76 -6.08 -3.23
C PHE A 67 21.20 -6.61 -3.14
N ARG A 68 21.43 -7.61 -2.28
CA ARG A 68 22.76 -8.24 -2.13
C ARG A 68 23.19 -8.97 -3.40
N ARG A 69 22.27 -9.67 -4.07
CA ARG A 69 22.55 -10.37 -5.34
C ARG A 69 22.95 -9.41 -6.46
N LEU A 70 22.39 -8.20 -6.45
CA LEU A 70 22.75 -7.12 -7.39
C LEU A 70 24.04 -6.37 -6.99
N GLY A 71 24.79 -6.85 -5.98
CA GLY A 71 26.06 -6.26 -5.54
C GLY A 71 25.93 -5.22 -4.42
N GLY A 72 24.72 -4.97 -3.93
CA GLY A 72 24.46 -4.10 -2.79
C GLY A 72 25.11 -4.62 -1.51
N LYS A 73 25.65 -3.70 -0.70
CA LYS A 73 26.28 -4.01 0.60
C LYS A 73 25.41 -3.49 1.73
N LEU A 74 25.06 -4.36 2.66
CA LEU A 74 24.31 -3.98 3.86
C LEU A 74 25.30 -3.68 4.99
N VAL A 75 25.18 -2.50 5.58
CA VAL A 75 25.95 -2.08 6.76
C VAL A 75 24.95 -1.77 7.85
N VAL A 76 25.05 -2.47 8.99
CA VAL A 76 24.22 -2.20 10.17
C VAL A 76 24.94 -1.15 10.99
N LYS A 77 24.39 0.06 11.03
CA LYS A 77 24.95 1.18 11.77
C LYS A 77 23.83 2.14 12.19
N GLU A 78 23.93 2.67 13.40
CA GLU A 78 23.14 3.82 13.83
C GLU A 78 23.77 5.11 13.30
N VAL A 79 22.96 5.97 12.69
CA VAL A 79 23.38 7.25 12.10
C VAL A 79 22.62 8.35 12.80
N ILE A 80 23.33 9.25 13.48
CA ILE A 80 22.73 10.35 14.24
C ILE A 80 22.76 11.68 13.47
N HIS A 81 23.61 11.79 12.43
CA HIS A 81 23.67 12.95 11.54
C HIS A 81 23.87 12.51 10.07
N ILE A 82 23.23 13.21 9.12
CA ILE A 82 23.25 12.83 7.69
C ILE A 82 24.65 12.79 7.08
N ASP A 83 25.56 13.67 7.50
CA ASP A 83 26.98 13.67 7.12
C ASP A 83 27.68 12.33 7.32
N GLU A 84 27.30 11.55 8.33
CA GLU A 84 27.89 10.23 8.52
C GLU A 84 27.57 9.29 7.37
N ALA A 85 26.38 9.40 6.75
CA ALA A 85 26.02 8.62 5.59
C ALA A 85 26.87 8.99 4.37
N TYR A 86 27.19 10.27 4.19
CA TYR A 86 28.11 10.71 3.12
C TYR A 86 29.52 10.13 3.32
N ARG A 87 30.02 10.09 4.57
CA ARG A 87 31.35 9.52 4.89
C ARG A 87 31.43 8.00 4.71
N LEU A 88 30.30 7.29 4.71
CA LEU A 88 30.27 5.85 4.40
C LEU A 88 30.49 5.58 2.91
N GLY A 89 30.23 6.56 2.04
CA GLY A 89 30.54 6.49 0.63
C GLY A 89 32.05 6.49 0.39
N LYS A 90 32.51 5.64 -0.53
CA LYS A 90 33.94 5.52 -0.87
C LYS A 90 34.38 6.43 -2.03
N SER A 91 33.45 7.22 -2.57
CA SER A 91 33.66 8.06 -3.74
C SER A 91 33.51 9.53 -3.37
N SER A 92 34.25 10.39 -4.05
CA SER A 92 34.08 11.84 -3.98
C SER A 92 32.70 12.31 -4.46
N HIS A 93 31.94 11.46 -5.16
CA HIS A 93 30.60 11.75 -5.68
C HIS A 93 29.56 10.83 -5.00
N THR A 94 29.48 10.89 -3.67
CA THR A 94 28.53 10.07 -2.91
C THR A 94 27.16 10.73 -2.89
N ILE A 95 26.15 10.00 -3.38
CA ILE A 95 24.74 10.38 -3.27
C ILE A 95 24.13 9.63 -2.09
N VAL A 96 23.47 10.35 -1.19
CA VAL A 96 22.74 9.78 -0.06
C VAL A 96 21.25 9.90 -0.34
N VAL A 97 20.55 8.77 -0.27
CA VAL A 97 19.08 8.72 -0.31
C VAL A 97 18.57 8.51 1.10
N ASN A 98 17.91 9.51 1.67
CA ASN A 98 17.39 9.46 3.03
C ASN A 98 16.03 8.72 3.09
N CYS A 99 16.03 7.47 3.56
CA CYS A 99 14.84 6.64 3.73
C CYS A 99 14.56 6.30 5.21
N THR A 100 14.82 7.24 6.14
CA THR A 100 14.78 6.98 7.60
C THR A 100 13.39 7.00 8.24
N GLY A 101 12.33 7.30 7.48
CA GLY A 101 10.96 7.33 7.97
C GLY A 101 10.82 8.26 9.19
N LEU A 102 10.33 7.73 10.32
CA LEU A 102 10.20 8.51 11.56
C LEU A 102 11.52 9.07 12.10
N GLY A 103 12.66 8.44 11.76
CA GLY A 103 13.98 8.91 12.15
C GLY A 103 14.34 10.29 11.58
N ALA A 104 13.74 10.69 10.46
CA ALA A 104 13.97 11.99 9.84
C ALA A 104 13.64 13.18 10.77
N ARG A 105 12.73 12.98 11.74
CA ARG A 105 12.35 14.01 12.72
C ARG A 105 13.53 14.45 13.60
N THR A 106 14.43 13.54 13.93
CA THR A 106 15.53 13.73 14.90
C THR A 106 16.92 13.54 14.29
N LEU A 107 17.02 13.13 13.03
CA LEU A 107 18.28 12.98 12.33
C LEU A 107 18.94 14.35 12.11
N GLY A 108 20.15 14.54 12.64
CA GLY A 108 20.90 15.79 12.48
C GLY A 108 21.15 16.14 11.01
N GLY A 109 20.99 17.41 10.67
CA GLY A 109 21.05 17.90 9.29
C GLY A 109 19.77 17.67 8.46
N VAL A 110 18.74 17.03 9.05
CA VAL A 110 17.41 16.86 8.44
C VAL A 110 16.33 17.45 9.34
N GLU A 111 16.19 16.93 10.57
CA GLU A 111 15.34 17.47 11.64
C GLU A 111 13.90 17.85 11.24
N ASP A 112 13.27 17.06 10.36
CA ASP A 112 11.97 17.38 9.76
C ASP A 112 10.83 17.37 10.81
N LYS A 113 10.34 18.56 11.17
CA LYS A 113 9.30 18.71 12.21
C LYS A 113 7.91 18.30 11.73
N ALA A 114 7.68 18.18 10.43
CA ALA A 114 6.42 17.70 9.86
C ALA A 114 6.26 16.18 10.03
N VAL A 115 7.34 15.44 10.31
CA VAL A 115 7.29 14.00 10.56
C VAL A 115 6.86 13.73 11.99
N TYR A 116 5.73 13.05 12.21
CA TYR A 116 5.24 12.64 13.53
C TYR A 116 4.69 11.20 13.51
N PRO A 117 4.76 10.47 14.63
CA PRO A 117 4.27 9.10 14.68
C PRO A 117 2.75 9.03 14.71
N THR A 118 2.18 8.06 14.01
CA THR A 118 0.79 7.61 14.18
C THR A 118 0.78 6.17 14.68
N ARG A 119 0.14 5.91 15.82
CA ARG A 119 0.15 4.58 16.45
C ARG A 119 -0.89 3.67 15.79
N GLY A 120 -0.43 2.59 15.15
CA GLY A 120 -1.26 1.48 14.70
C GLY A 120 -1.11 0.27 15.61
N GLN A 121 -2.21 -0.27 16.12
CA GLN A 121 -2.22 -1.51 16.92
C GLN A 121 -2.91 -2.61 16.12
N ILE A 122 -2.28 -3.78 16.04
CA ILE A 122 -2.78 -4.95 15.29
C ILE A 122 -2.76 -6.21 16.14
N VAL A 123 -3.60 -7.19 15.78
CA VAL A 123 -3.59 -8.56 16.32
C VAL A 123 -3.38 -9.52 15.16
N ILE A 124 -2.39 -10.42 15.29
CA ILE A 124 -2.11 -11.45 14.28
C ILE A 124 -2.87 -12.71 14.67
N VAL A 125 -3.77 -13.17 13.81
CA VAL A 125 -4.60 -14.35 14.03
C VAL A 125 -4.35 -15.42 12.97
N ARG A 126 -4.50 -16.69 13.35
CA ARG A 126 -4.55 -17.82 12.40
C ARG A 126 -6.01 -18.15 12.13
N ALA A 127 -6.51 -17.79 10.95
CA ALA A 127 -7.90 -18.00 10.54
C ALA A 127 -7.99 -18.74 9.19
N PRO A 128 -7.72 -20.06 9.14
CA PRO A 128 -7.65 -20.82 7.89
C PRO A 128 -9.01 -21.02 7.21
N HIS A 129 -10.12 -20.79 7.92
CA HIS A 129 -11.48 -20.89 7.39
C HIS A 129 -11.87 -19.67 6.54
N LEU A 130 -11.10 -18.57 6.60
CA LEU A 130 -11.34 -17.41 5.75
C LEU A 130 -10.80 -17.70 4.35
N ASN A 131 -11.70 -17.76 3.36
CA ASN A 131 -11.33 -17.90 1.97
C ASN A 131 -10.93 -16.53 1.41
N ILE A 132 -9.65 -16.17 1.57
CA ILE A 132 -9.09 -14.94 1.01
C ILE A 132 -8.71 -15.26 -0.45
N PRO A 133 -9.36 -14.66 -1.46
CA PRO A 133 -8.99 -14.87 -2.85
C PRO A 133 -7.50 -14.51 -3.03
N SER A 134 -6.70 -15.48 -3.46
CA SER A 134 -5.30 -15.25 -3.80
C SER A 134 -5.21 -15.03 -5.31
N PRO A 135 -4.43 -14.05 -5.81
CA PRO A 135 -4.19 -13.88 -7.24
C PRO A 135 -3.67 -15.15 -7.94
N ALA A 136 -3.15 -16.13 -7.19
CA ALA A 136 -2.71 -17.42 -7.71
C ALA A 136 -3.85 -18.30 -8.28
N SER A 137 -5.13 -17.92 -8.15
CA SER A 137 -6.26 -18.62 -8.78
C SER A 137 -6.84 -17.95 -10.04
N GLY A 138 -6.23 -16.85 -10.51
CA GLY A 138 -6.51 -16.27 -11.83
C GLY A 138 -5.62 -16.86 -12.93
N PRO A 139 -5.99 -16.78 -14.22
CA PRO A 139 -5.18 -17.32 -15.30
C PRO A 139 -3.81 -16.65 -15.28
N THR A 140 -2.76 -17.48 -15.19
CA THR A 140 -1.35 -17.06 -15.21
C THR A 140 -1.08 -16.19 -16.44
N ALA A 141 -1.12 -14.87 -16.28
CA ALA A 141 -0.56 -13.96 -17.27
C ALA A 141 0.95 -14.17 -17.27
N SER A 142 1.46 -14.86 -18.31
CA SER A 142 2.89 -15.06 -18.51
C SER A 142 3.55 -13.71 -18.78
N LEU A 143 4.16 -13.13 -17.76
CA LEU A 143 5.17 -12.10 -17.94
C LEU A 143 6.46 -12.79 -18.37
N THR A 144 6.56 -13.10 -19.66
CA THR A 144 7.84 -13.28 -20.33
C THR A 144 8.52 -11.92 -20.46
N MET A 145 9.61 -11.74 -19.73
CA MET A 145 10.73 -10.87 -20.12
C MET A 145 11.81 -11.75 -20.73
#